data_AF-A0A924YS89-F1
#
_entry.id   AF-A0A924YS89-F1
#
_cell.length_a   1.000
_cell.length_b   1.000
_cell.length_c   1.000
_cell.angle_alpha   90.00
_cell.angle_beta   90.00
_cell.angle_gamma   90.00
#
_symmetry.space_group_name_H-M   'P 1'
#
loop_
_entity.id
_entity.type
_entity.pdbx_description
1 polymer ?
#
loop_
_entity_poly.entity_id
_entity_poly.type
_entity_poly.pdbx_seq_one_letter_code
_entity_poly.pdbx_strand_id
1 'polypeptide(L)'
;MRMRSSVLSLLLILLLGSFGESASAKVLEGTVEGKAPLKRIDVIEFAPENVLLIGDGTGSQIIAVQTNDKASAAALPAKIENLSEKLAAKVGAKAEGIELLDMAVNPISGRVYFAVRKQDDKSYLILTLSAGGEIGLLDLDHVTYSRIALPKKESAISRVTDVTWVDGRLVAAATANEEFASKIFVAAAPLKHESSGELHSAETYHVSHRKWETRAPMTVILPYRENGKSYVVGAFACTPVVKYPLDDLLPDAKV
;
A
#
# COMPACT_ATOMS: atom_id res chain seq x y z
N MET A 1 -78.18 -8.81 20.06
CA MET A 1 -77.46 -10.09 19.97
C MET A 1 -76.05 -9.82 19.42
N ARG A 2 -75.05 -10.01 20.29
CA ARG A 2 -73.58 -10.16 20.08
C ARG A 2 -72.80 -9.18 19.17
N MET A 3 -72.08 -8.30 19.87
CA MET A 3 -70.77 -7.75 19.51
C MET A 3 -69.80 -8.82 19.00
N ARG A 4 -68.99 -8.49 17.98
CA ARG A 4 -67.66 -9.06 17.76
C ARG A 4 -66.70 -7.96 17.32
N SER A 5 -65.92 -7.50 18.28
CA SER A 5 -64.73 -6.67 18.13
C SER A 5 -63.57 -7.52 17.61
N SER A 6 -62.95 -7.13 16.50
CA SER A 6 -61.66 -7.65 16.06
C SER A 6 -60.66 -6.50 16.02
N VAL A 7 -59.94 -6.37 17.13
CA VAL A 7 -58.75 -5.51 17.24
C VAL A 7 -57.61 -6.26 16.54
N LEU A 8 -57.16 -5.75 15.40
CA LEU A 8 -56.00 -6.27 14.69
C LEU A 8 -54.77 -5.50 15.17
N SER A 9 -54.05 -6.10 16.13
CA SER A 9 -52.75 -5.60 16.60
C SER A 9 -51.70 -5.77 15.50
N LEU A 10 -51.29 -4.66 14.89
CA LEU A 10 -50.17 -4.61 13.95
C LEU A 10 -48.87 -4.62 14.77
N LEU A 11 -48.21 -5.78 14.85
CA LEU A 11 -46.93 -5.94 15.51
C LEU A 11 -45.82 -5.38 14.60
N LEU A 12 -45.30 -4.19 14.93
CA LEU A 12 -44.16 -3.57 14.27
C LEU A 12 -42.87 -4.25 14.76
N ILE A 13 -42.30 -5.15 13.96
CA ILE A 13 -40.98 -5.74 14.23
C ILE A 13 -39.92 -4.72 13.79
N LEU A 14 -39.38 -3.95 14.73
CA LEU A 14 -38.11 -3.25 14.54
C LEU A 14 -36.99 -4.29 14.52
N LEU A 15 -36.54 -4.68 13.33
CA LEU A 15 -35.24 -5.31 13.14
C LEU A 15 -34.17 -4.23 13.39
N LEU A 16 -33.72 -4.14 14.65
CA LEU A 16 -32.43 -3.53 14.97
C LEU A 16 -31.35 -4.40 14.34
N GLY A 17 -30.94 -4.06 13.12
CA GLY A 17 -29.73 -4.59 12.51
C GLY A 17 -28.55 -4.11 13.34
N SER A 18 -27.99 -4.99 14.16
CA SER A 18 -26.68 -4.82 14.75
C SER A 18 -25.68 -4.73 13.60
N PHE A 19 -25.29 -3.52 13.21
CA PHE A 19 -24.06 -3.33 12.44
C PHE A 19 -22.94 -3.79 13.37
N GLY A 20 -22.48 -5.03 13.18
CA GLY A 20 -21.25 -5.50 13.77
C GLY A 20 -20.15 -4.57 13.29
N GLU A 21 -19.67 -3.71 14.18
CA GLU A 21 -18.44 -2.95 14.01
C GLU A 21 -17.35 -4.02 13.82
N SER A 22 -16.97 -4.26 12.56
CA SER A 22 -15.93 -5.21 12.23
C SER A 22 -14.68 -4.70 12.91
N ALA A 23 -14.26 -5.33 14.02
CA ALA A 23 -13.04 -4.98 14.72
C ALA A 23 -11.93 -4.89 13.67
N SER A 24 -11.31 -3.72 13.52
CA SER A 24 -10.22 -3.52 12.58
C SER A 24 -9.15 -4.57 12.91
N ALA A 25 -8.91 -5.51 12.00
CA ALA A 25 -7.89 -6.52 12.18
C ALA A 25 -6.54 -5.82 12.34
N LYS A 26 -5.77 -6.25 13.35
CA LYS A 26 -4.48 -5.66 13.69
C LYS A 26 -3.54 -5.70 12.49
N VAL A 27 -2.92 -4.57 12.13
CA VAL A 27 -2.01 -4.50 10.96
C VAL A 27 -0.68 -5.22 11.21
N LEU A 28 -0.05 -5.01 12.36
CA LEU A 28 1.27 -5.58 12.70
C LEU A 28 1.22 -6.50 13.93
N GLU A 29 2.01 -7.57 13.94
CA GLU A 29 2.23 -8.40 15.12
C GLU A 29 3.67 -8.95 15.12
N GLY A 30 4.29 -9.15 16.27
CA GLY A 30 5.66 -9.70 16.32
C GLY A 30 6.69 -8.83 15.58
N THR A 31 6.58 -7.51 15.76
CA THR A 31 7.52 -6.51 15.20
C THR A 31 8.87 -6.55 15.92
N VAL A 32 9.89 -5.98 15.28
CA VAL A 32 11.20 -5.72 15.88
C VAL A 32 11.48 -4.23 15.97
N GLU A 33 12.40 -3.83 16.83
CA GLU A 33 12.87 -2.44 16.95
C GLU A 33 14.31 -2.32 16.46
N GLY A 34 14.63 -1.20 15.80
CA GLY A 34 15.98 -0.85 15.38
C GLY A 34 16.05 -0.38 13.93
N LYS A 35 17.19 -0.62 13.30
CA LYS A 35 17.46 -0.19 11.92
C LYS A 35 16.72 -1.03 10.90
N ALA A 36 15.79 -0.41 10.18
CA ALA A 36 15.10 -1.06 9.06
C ALA A 36 16.12 -1.39 7.96
N PRO A 37 16.15 -2.62 7.41
CA PRO A 37 17.17 -3.09 6.49
C PRO A 37 16.91 -2.62 5.05
N LEU A 38 16.62 -1.33 4.86
CA LEU A 38 16.27 -0.72 3.58
C LEU A 38 17.44 -0.77 2.58
N LYS A 39 17.15 -1.19 1.35
CA LYS A 39 18.09 -1.16 0.20
C LYS A 39 17.67 -0.16 -0.87
N ARG A 40 16.38 -0.07 -1.16
CA ARG A 40 15.79 0.89 -2.10
C ARG A 40 14.36 1.21 -1.67
N ILE A 41 13.90 2.41 -2.01
CA ILE A 41 12.46 2.74 -1.96
C ILE A 41 11.94 2.73 -3.39
N ASP A 42 11.06 1.78 -3.70
CA ASP A 42 10.37 1.75 -4.98
C ASP A 42 9.05 2.53 -4.97
N VAL A 43 8.31 2.41 -3.86
CA VAL A 43 6.98 2.98 -3.61
C VAL A 43 6.73 3.01 -2.09
N ILE A 44 5.88 3.93 -1.62
CA ILE A 44 5.40 4.02 -0.24
C ILE A 44 3.88 4.20 -0.19
N GLU A 45 3.21 3.58 0.79
CA GLU A 45 1.77 3.76 1.03
C GLU A 45 1.45 3.56 2.51
N PHE A 46 0.39 4.20 3.00
CA PHE A 46 -0.10 3.95 4.36
C PHE A 46 -1.10 2.81 4.41
N ALA A 47 -0.80 1.81 5.25
CA ALA A 47 -1.79 0.91 5.81
C ALA A 47 -2.47 1.56 7.04
N PRO A 48 -3.57 0.98 7.56
CA PRO A 48 -4.17 1.41 8.81
C PRO A 48 -3.18 1.39 9.99
N GLU A 49 -3.60 1.95 11.11
CA GLU A 49 -2.79 2.00 12.34
C GLU A 49 -1.44 2.72 12.19
N ASN A 50 -1.33 3.73 11.30
CA ASN A 50 -0.10 4.52 11.09
C ASN A 50 1.12 3.69 10.61
N VAL A 51 0.86 2.64 9.85
CA VAL A 51 1.91 1.77 9.29
C VAL A 51 2.26 2.23 7.88
N LEU A 52 3.49 2.66 7.68
CA LEU A 52 4.03 3.00 6.37
C LEU A 52 4.60 1.74 5.73
N LEU A 53 4.01 1.32 4.60
CA LEU A 53 4.51 0.25 3.75
C LEU A 53 5.55 0.82 2.81
N ILE A 54 6.71 0.19 2.73
CA ILE A 54 7.83 0.60 1.86
C ILE A 54 8.16 -0.58 0.96
N GLY A 55 7.90 -0.44 -0.34
CA GLY A 55 8.31 -1.42 -1.35
C GLY A 55 9.83 -1.35 -1.57
N ASP A 56 10.53 -2.46 -1.34
CA ASP A 56 11.98 -2.57 -1.55
C ASP A 56 12.29 -3.84 -2.36
N GLY A 57 12.11 -3.75 -3.68
CA GLY A 57 12.40 -4.85 -4.59
C GLY A 57 13.87 -5.26 -4.59
N THR A 58 14.81 -4.32 -4.38
CA THR A 58 16.24 -4.63 -4.30
C THR A 58 16.57 -5.47 -3.08
N GLY A 59 15.92 -5.20 -1.95
CA GLY A 59 16.01 -6.01 -0.73
C GLY A 59 15.17 -7.28 -0.76
N SER A 60 14.39 -7.51 -1.82
CA SER A 60 13.36 -8.55 -1.93
C SER A 60 12.44 -8.57 -0.72
N GLN A 61 11.87 -7.40 -0.41
CA GLN A 61 11.05 -7.20 0.78
C GLN A 61 10.03 -6.07 0.61
N ILE A 62 9.01 -6.09 1.45
CA ILE A 62 8.22 -4.93 1.81
C ILE A 62 8.47 -4.67 3.29
N ILE A 63 8.85 -3.45 3.65
CA ILE A 63 9.10 -3.07 5.05
C ILE A 63 7.87 -2.32 5.55
N ALA A 64 7.23 -2.83 6.59
CA ALA A 64 6.09 -2.19 7.24
C ALA A 64 6.59 -1.49 8.52
N VAL A 65 6.65 -0.17 8.50
CA VAL A 65 7.20 0.67 9.57
C VAL A 65 6.07 1.30 10.37
N GLN A 66 6.07 1.09 11.68
CA GLN A 66 5.19 1.81 12.58
C GLN A 66 5.71 3.24 12.74
N THR A 67 5.04 4.21 12.12
CA THR A 67 5.48 5.61 12.17
C THR A 67 5.21 6.29 13.50
N ASN A 68 4.27 5.74 14.29
CA ASN A 68 3.77 6.33 15.54
C ASN A 68 3.35 7.80 15.40
N ASP A 69 3.00 8.24 14.19
CA ASP A 69 2.54 9.61 13.95
C ASP A 69 1.14 9.78 14.54
N LYS A 70 1.11 10.37 15.74
CA LYS A 70 -0.10 10.63 16.53
C LYS A 70 -0.58 12.08 16.39
N ALA A 71 0.02 12.87 15.48
CA ALA A 71 -0.41 14.24 15.28
C ALA A 71 -1.88 14.27 14.81
N SER A 72 -2.63 15.27 15.28
CA SER A 72 -4.02 15.46 14.85
C SER A 72 -4.05 15.93 13.39
N ALA A 73 -4.98 15.37 12.60
CA ALA A 73 -5.25 15.81 11.24
C ALA A 73 -5.40 17.34 11.18
N ALA A 74 -4.40 18.00 10.60
CA ALA A 74 -4.46 19.42 10.30
C ALA A 74 -4.25 19.60 8.80
N ALA A 75 -5.02 20.54 8.21
CA ALA A 75 -4.90 20.82 6.80
C ALA A 75 -3.51 21.39 6.49
N LEU A 76 -2.88 20.87 5.44
CA LEU A 76 -1.67 21.47 4.89
C LEU A 76 -1.97 22.89 4.37
N PRO A 77 -1.00 23.81 4.40
CA PRO A 77 -1.15 25.10 3.74
C PRO A 77 -1.44 24.88 2.25
N ALA A 78 -2.34 25.70 1.69
CA ALA A 78 -2.84 25.55 0.31
C ALA A 78 -1.74 25.57 -0.76
N LYS A 79 -0.57 26.16 -0.45
CA LYS A 79 0.60 26.20 -1.33
C LYS A 79 1.87 26.13 -0.49
N ILE A 80 2.82 25.29 -0.91
CA ILE A 80 4.17 25.28 -0.36
C ILE A 80 5.12 25.70 -1.47
N GLU A 81 5.58 26.95 -1.40
CA GLU A 81 6.55 27.47 -2.36
C GLU A 81 7.91 26.79 -2.17
N ASN A 82 8.56 26.51 -3.31
CA ASN A 82 9.89 25.92 -3.40
C ASN A 82 10.06 24.63 -2.60
N LEU A 83 9.06 23.73 -2.67
CA LEU A 83 9.05 22.47 -1.93
C LEU A 83 10.33 21.64 -2.18
N SER A 84 10.75 21.47 -3.44
CA SER A 84 11.94 20.68 -3.77
C SER A 84 13.22 21.25 -3.16
N GLU A 85 13.38 22.57 -3.16
CA GLU A 85 14.52 23.25 -2.52
C GLU A 85 14.50 23.03 -1.01
N LYS A 86 13.34 23.15 -0.37
CA LYS A 86 13.19 22.96 1.07
C LYS A 86 13.45 21.50 1.49
N LEU A 87 12.95 20.53 0.72
CA LEU A 87 13.22 19.10 0.95
C LEU A 87 14.71 18.81 0.81
N ALA A 88 15.36 19.31 -0.25
CA ALA A 88 16.79 19.12 -0.46
C ALA A 88 17.63 19.77 0.64
N ALA A 89 17.28 20.98 1.06
CA ALA A 89 17.99 21.69 2.12
C ALA A 89 17.96 20.92 3.45
N LYS A 90 16.87 20.20 3.75
CA LYS A 90 16.77 19.36 4.97
C LYS A 90 17.87 18.29 5.04
N VAL A 91 18.31 17.79 3.88
CA VAL A 91 19.33 16.74 3.77
C VAL A 91 20.69 17.29 3.32
N GLY A 92 20.89 18.61 3.40
CA GLY A 92 22.14 19.27 3.02
C GLY A 92 22.43 19.27 1.52
N ALA A 93 21.40 19.14 0.68
CA ALA A 93 21.51 19.12 -0.78
C ALA A 93 20.88 20.37 -1.42
N LYS A 94 21.18 20.57 -2.71
CA LYS A 94 20.44 21.50 -3.60
C LYS A 94 19.26 20.76 -4.23
N ALA A 95 18.32 21.48 -4.84
CA ALA A 95 17.12 20.90 -5.43
C ALA A 95 17.42 19.76 -6.42
N GLU A 96 18.47 19.89 -7.24
CA GLU A 96 18.92 18.87 -8.20
C GLU A 96 19.67 17.71 -7.53
N GLY A 97 20.03 17.87 -6.26
CA GLY A 97 20.72 16.87 -5.45
C GLY A 97 19.80 15.81 -4.84
N ILE A 98 18.49 15.91 -5.07
CA ILE A 98 17.52 14.88 -4.71
C ILE A 98 16.64 14.52 -5.91
N GLU A 99 16.17 13.27 -5.93
CA GLU A 99 15.12 12.79 -6.81
C GLU A 99 13.95 12.35 -5.94
N LEU A 100 12.77 12.86 -6.24
CA LEU A 100 11.54 12.41 -5.60
C LEU A 100 11.09 11.11 -6.25
N LEU A 101 10.96 10.07 -5.46
CA LEU A 101 10.59 8.73 -5.93
C LEU A 101 9.09 8.52 -5.81
N ASP A 102 8.52 8.92 -4.66
CA ASP A 102 7.12 8.73 -4.34
C ASP A 102 6.68 9.59 -3.14
N MET A 103 5.37 9.69 -2.90
CA MET A 103 4.78 10.46 -1.82
C MET A 103 3.53 9.78 -1.27
N ALA A 104 3.44 9.65 0.05
CA ALA A 104 2.25 9.15 0.75
C ALA A 104 1.79 10.15 1.82
N VAL A 105 0.48 10.22 2.07
CA VAL A 105 -0.09 11.05 3.13
C VAL A 105 -0.59 10.15 4.24
N ASN A 106 -0.17 10.44 5.47
CA ASN A 106 -0.70 9.73 6.63
C ASN A 106 -2.20 10.08 6.78
N PRO A 107 -3.11 9.09 6.71
CA PRO A 107 -4.55 9.35 6.71
C PRO A 107 -5.08 9.83 8.08
N ILE A 108 -4.32 9.63 9.16
CA ILE A 108 -4.71 10.02 10.53
C ILE A 108 -4.18 11.43 10.85
N SER A 109 -2.93 11.74 10.50
CA SER A 109 -2.29 13.00 10.86
C SER A 109 -2.30 14.07 9.76
N GLY A 110 -2.53 13.69 8.51
CA GLY A 110 -2.39 14.56 7.35
C GLY A 110 -0.94 14.93 7.00
N ARG A 111 0.05 14.37 7.72
CA ARG A 111 1.47 14.57 7.43
C ARG A 111 1.84 13.90 6.12
N VAL A 112 2.60 14.60 5.28
CA VAL A 112 3.09 14.07 4.01
C VAL A 112 4.46 13.42 4.20
N TYR A 113 4.67 12.27 3.58
CA TYR A 113 5.92 11.52 3.56
C TYR A 113 6.42 11.50 2.12
N PHE A 114 7.67 11.88 1.90
CA PHE A 114 8.32 11.90 0.60
C PHE A 114 9.47 10.90 0.58
N ALA A 115 9.39 9.90 -0.28
CA ALA A 115 10.51 9.03 -0.58
C ALA A 115 11.46 9.74 -1.53
N VAL A 116 12.72 9.91 -1.12
CA VAL A 116 13.73 10.62 -1.92
C VAL A 116 14.99 9.79 -2.09
N ARG A 117 15.62 9.90 -3.25
CA ARG A 117 17.00 9.45 -3.47
C ARG A 117 17.93 10.65 -3.51
N LYS A 118 18.96 10.65 -2.68
CA LYS A 118 20.03 11.66 -2.71
C LYS A 118 21.00 11.33 -3.83
N GLN A 119 21.36 12.28 -4.69
CA GLN A 119 22.10 12.00 -5.93
C GLN A 119 23.60 11.78 -5.72
N ASP A 120 24.18 12.41 -4.70
CA ASP A 120 25.61 12.39 -4.42
C ASP A 120 26.09 11.03 -3.87
N ASP A 121 25.36 10.47 -2.90
CA ASP A 121 25.68 9.21 -2.23
C ASP A 121 24.71 8.06 -2.59
N LYS A 122 23.67 8.35 -3.40
CA LYS A 122 22.63 7.39 -3.84
C LYS A 122 21.83 6.78 -2.67
N SER A 123 21.85 7.40 -1.50
CA SER A 123 21.07 6.97 -0.34
C SER A 123 19.57 7.24 -0.54
N TYR A 124 18.75 6.44 0.14
CA TYR A 124 17.30 6.57 0.15
C TYR A 124 16.85 7.08 1.51
N LEU A 125 16.01 8.10 1.53
CA LEU A 125 15.52 8.77 2.73
C LEU A 125 14.01 8.98 2.63
N ILE A 126 13.34 9.09 3.78
CA ILE A 126 11.93 9.48 3.85
C ILE A 126 11.83 10.79 4.61
N LEU A 127 11.53 11.87 3.89
CA LEU A 127 11.30 13.18 4.47
C LEU A 127 9.83 13.32 4.85
N THR A 128 9.57 14.09 5.90
CA THR A 128 8.19 14.38 6.32
C THR A 128 7.89 15.86 6.22
N LEU A 129 6.62 16.20 6.01
CA LEU A 129 6.13 17.56 6.00
C LEU A 129 4.89 17.63 6.89
N SER A 130 5.00 18.37 8.00
CA SER A 130 3.87 18.60 8.89
C SER A 130 2.89 19.62 8.30
N ALA A 131 1.67 19.64 8.84
CA ALA A 131 0.68 20.69 8.53
C ALA A 131 1.20 22.12 8.82
N GLY A 132 2.15 22.27 9.75
CA GLY A 132 2.81 23.55 10.04
C GLY A 132 3.86 23.97 9.00
N GLY A 133 4.10 23.16 7.96
CA GLY A 133 5.13 23.41 6.96
C GLY A 133 6.54 22.99 7.38
N GLU A 134 6.69 22.31 8.51
CA GLU A 134 7.98 21.84 9.01
C GLU A 134 8.41 20.58 8.26
N ILE A 135 9.65 20.58 7.76
CA ILE A 135 10.26 19.42 7.11
C ILE A 135 11.11 18.64 8.10
N GLY A 136 10.76 17.36 8.29
CA GLY A 136 11.46 16.39 9.13
C GLY A 136 12.10 15.27 8.33
N LEU A 137 12.73 14.34 9.04
CA LEU A 137 13.26 13.08 8.52
C LEU A 137 12.64 11.94 9.34
N LEU A 138 12.13 10.91 8.68
CA LEU A 138 11.77 9.66 9.35
C LEU A 138 13.06 8.88 9.61
N ASP A 139 13.45 8.73 10.87
CA ASP A 139 14.66 8.03 11.27
C ASP A 139 14.48 6.52 11.21
N LEU A 140 14.82 5.92 10.07
CA LEU A 140 14.73 4.47 9.85
C LEU A 140 15.76 3.65 10.64
N ASP A 141 16.68 4.29 11.38
CA ASP A 141 17.64 3.58 12.23
C ASP A 141 17.04 3.21 13.60
N HIS A 142 15.94 3.86 13.99
CA HIS A 142 15.27 3.68 15.29
C HIS A 142 13.75 3.56 15.13
N VAL A 143 13.29 2.52 14.44
CA VAL A 143 11.86 2.25 14.20
C VAL A 143 11.42 0.90 14.71
N THR A 144 10.12 0.80 15.03
CA THR A 144 9.44 -0.48 15.14
C THR A 144 8.95 -0.91 13.75
N TYR A 145 9.33 -2.10 13.29
CA TYR A 145 8.98 -2.56 11.94
C TYR A 145 8.78 -4.08 11.84
N SER A 146 8.10 -4.50 10.77
CA SER A 146 8.06 -5.87 10.27
C SER A 146 8.63 -5.92 8.86
N ARG A 147 9.39 -6.97 8.55
CA ARG A 147 9.91 -7.24 7.20
C ARG A 147 9.07 -8.34 6.57
N ILE A 148 8.44 -8.06 5.44
CA ILE A 148 7.68 -9.06 4.68
C ILE A 148 8.54 -9.50 3.51
N ALA A 149 8.91 -10.76 3.49
CA ALA A 149 9.80 -11.32 2.49
C ALA A 149 9.09 -11.45 1.14
N LEU A 150 9.75 -10.99 0.07
CA LEU A 150 9.38 -11.31 -1.29
C LEU A 150 10.25 -12.48 -1.80
N PRO A 151 9.78 -13.26 -2.78
CA PRO A 151 10.55 -14.36 -3.36
C PRO A 151 11.92 -13.91 -3.90
N LYS A 152 12.97 -14.64 -3.51
CA LYS A 152 14.38 -14.39 -3.90
C LYS A 152 14.92 -15.31 -4.99
N LYS A 153 14.24 -16.43 -5.24
CA LYS A 153 14.56 -17.41 -6.31
C LYS A 153 13.52 -17.29 -7.41
N GLU A 154 13.24 -18.33 -8.20
CA GLU A 154 12.22 -18.37 -9.27
C GLU A 154 11.13 -17.29 -9.14
N SER A 155 10.93 -16.48 -10.19
CA SER A 155 10.14 -15.24 -10.12
C SER A 155 10.68 -14.18 -9.14
N ALA A 156 12.01 -14.04 -9.05
CA ALA A 156 12.66 -13.08 -8.14
C ALA A 156 12.20 -11.65 -8.47
N ILE A 157 11.66 -10.97 -7.46
CA ILE A 157 11.14 -9.61 -7.62
C ILE A 157 12.30 -8.64 -7.83
N SER A 158 12.21 -7.86 -8.90
CA SER A 158 13.19 -6.86 -9.29
C SER A 158 12.79 -5.45 -8.86
N ARG A 159 11.48 -5.18 -8.79
CA ARG A 159 10.89 -3.91 -8.38
C ARG A 159 9.47 -4.12 -7.86
N VAL A 160 9.13 -3.47 -6.76
CA VAL A 160 7.74 -3.31 -6.31
C VAL A 160 7.20 -2.06 -6.99
N THR A 161 6.21 -2.18 -7.86
CA THR A 161 5.74 -1.04 -8.65
C THR A 161 4.64 -0.26 -7.95
N ASP A 162 3.84 -0.93 -7.12
CA ASP A 162 2.81 -0.30 -6.31
C ASP A 162 2.46 -1.17 -5.08
N VAL A 163 1.93 -0.56 -4.02
CA VAL A 163 1.49 -1.24 -2.79
C VAL A 163 0.20 -0.61 -2.28
N THR A 164 -0.73 -1.43 -1.79
CA THR A 164 -1.98 -0.95 -1.18
C THR A 164 -2.40 -1.85 -0.02
N TRP A 165 -3.20 -1.28 0.88
CA TRP A 165 -3.92 -2.04 1.90
C TRP A 165 -5.38 -2.23 1.51
N VAL A 166 -5.88 -3.46 1.60
CA VAL A 166 -7.27 -3.79 1.27
C VAL A 166 -7.72 -5.01 2.06
N ASP A 167 -8.83 -4.88 2.78
CA ASP A 167 -9.46 -6.02 3.48
C ASP A 167 -8.55 -6.78 4.45
N GLY A 168 -7.73 -6.04 5.19
CA GLY A 168 -6.77 -6.65 6.12
C GLY A 168 -5.65 -7.40 5.38
N ARG A 169 -5.37 -7.05 4.13
CA ARG A 169 -4.29 -7.62 3.32
C ARG A 169 -3.40 -6.51 2.79
N LEU A 170 -2.09 -6.75 2.84
CA LEU A 170 -1.11 -6.08 2.00
C LEU A 170 -1.21 -6.66 0.60
N VAL A 171 -1.37 -5.81 -0.42
CA VAL A 171 -1.33 -6.22 -1.82
C VAL A 171 -0.30 -5.37 -2.54
N ALA A 172 0.58 -6.00 -3.31
CA ALA A 172 1.63 -5.31 -4.04
C ALA A 172 1.67 -5.73 -5.51
N ALA A 173 1.79 -4.74 -6.39
CA ALA A 173 2.20 -4.95 -7.77
C ALA A 173 3.73 -5.04 -7.84
N ALA A 174 4.25 -5.99 -8.60
CA ALA A 174 5.70 -6.16 -8.72
C ALA A 174 6.10 -6.70 -10.10
N THR A 175 7.34 -6.43 -10.50
CA THR A 175 7.96 -7.03 -11.69
C THR A 175 8.98 -8.07 -11.26
N ALA A 176 8.96 -9.25 -11.89
CA ALA A 176 9.99 -10.28 -11.71
C ALA A 176 11.07 -10.20 -12.81
N ASN A 177 12.28 -10.68 -12.49
CA ASN A 177 13.46 -10.64 -13.38
C ASN A 177 13.34 -11.49 -14.66
N GLU A 178 12.40 -12.44 -14.72
CA GLU A 178 12.15 -13.24 -15.92
C GLU A 178 11.03 -12.58 -16.75
N GLU A 179 11.38 -12.15 -17.96
CA GLU A 179 10.50 -11.51 -18.96
C GLU A 179 9.63 -10.33 -18.47
N PHE A 180 10.11 -9.50 -17.53
CA PHE A 180 9.33 -8.39 -16.95
C PHE A 180 7.92 -8.82 -16.50
N ALA A 181 7.80 -10.06 -16.04
CA ALA A 181 6.51 -10.63 -15.73
C ALA A 181 5.88 -9.87 -14.56
N SER A 182 4.70 -9.28 -14.80
CA SER A 182 3.90 -8.68 -13.75
C SER A 182 3.41 -9.73 -12.77
N LYS A 183 3.55 -9.41 -11.48
CA LYS A 183 3.14 -10.24 -10.36
C LYS A 183 2.28 -9.43 -9.40
N ILE A 184 1.35 -10.13 -8.74
CA ILE A 184 0.60 -9.61 -7.59
C ILE A 184 1.07 -10.39 -6.38
N PHE A 185 1.56 -9.69 -5.36
CA PHE A 185 1.90 -10.28 -4.08
C PHE A 185 0.81 -9.95 -3.06
N VAL A 186 0.37 -10.93 -2.28
CA VAL A 186 -0.66 -10.76 -1.26
C VAL A 186 -0.18 -11.34 0.06
N ALA A 187 -0.21 -10.54 1.13
CA ALA A 187 0.05 -11.01 2.49
C ALA A 187 -1.08 -10.60 3.43
N ALA A 188 -1.62 -11.56 4.17
CA ALA A 188 -2.68 -11.31 5.14
C ALA A 188 -2.14 -10.69 6.43
N ALA A 189 -2.90 -9.75 6.98
CA ALA A 189 -2.67 -9.23 8.32
C ALA A 189 -2.97 -10.31 9.38
N PRO A 190 -2.31 -10.26 10.55
CA PRO A 190 -1.27 -9.30 10.92
C PRO A 190 0.08 -9.62 10.27
N LEU A 191 0.77 -8.58 9.80
CA LEU A 191 2.08 -8.67 9.17
C LEU A 191 3.18 -8.89 10.22
N LYS A 192 3.74 -10.12 10.24
CA LYS A 192 4.80 -10.51 11.19
C LYS A 192 6.19 -10.30 10.62
N HIS A 193 7.16 -9.99 11.48
CA HIS A 193 8.55 -9.87 11.03
C HIS A 193 9.04 -11.19 10.43
N GLU A 194 9.71 -11.12 9.28
CA GLU A 194 10.15 -12.24 8.45
C GLU A 194 9.03 -13.10 7.83
N SER A 195 7.75 -12.70 7.96
CA SER A 195 6.66 -13.41 7.28
C SER A 195 6.70 -13.20 5.77
N SER A 196 5.94 -14.01 5.04
CA SER A 196 5.80 -13.96 3.59
C SER A 196 4.32 -14.04 3.22
N GLY A 197 4.02 -13.74 1.97
CA GLY A 197 2.70 -13.89 1.36
C GLY A 197 2.75 -14.83 0.16
N GLU A 198 1.67 -14.79 -0.61
CA GLU A 198 1.49 -15.51 -1.86
C GLU A 198 1.83 -14.61 -3.05
N LEU A 199 2.43 -15.19 -4.09
CA LEU A 199 2.77 -14.49 -5.32
C LEU A 199 1.97 -15.09 -6.47
N HIS A 200 1.25 -14.25 -7.19
CA HIS A 200 0.37 -14.62 -8.29
C HIS A 200 0.89 -14.01 -9.59
N SER A 201 0.72 -14.72 -10.71
CA SER A 201 1.00 -14.16 -12.03
C SER A 201 -0.12 -13.19 -12.42
N ALA A 202 0.24 -12.01 -12.92
CA ALA A 202 -0.71 -11.06 -13.49
C ALA A 202 -0.49 -11.00 -15.00
N GLU A 203 -1.24 -11.84 -15.72
CA GLU A 203 -1.26 -11.83 -17.19
C GLU A 203 -2.34 -10.87 -17.69
N THR A 204 -2.13 -10.28 -18.85
CA THR A 204 -3.14 -9.49 -19.57
C THR A 204 -3.27 -9.98 -21.00
N TYR A 205 -4.48 -9.93 -21.56
CA TYR A 205 -4.67 -10.28 -22.95
C TYR A 205 -4.25 -9.11 -23.84
N HIS A 206 -3.15 -9.29 -24.57
CA HIS A 206 -2.64 -8.26 -25.47
C HIS A 206 -3.30 -8.41 -26.84
N VAL A 207 -4.28 -7.53 -27.13
CA VAL A 207 -5.11 -7.60 -28.35
C VAL A 207 -4.30 -7.61 -29.65
N SER A 208 -3.16 -6.91 -29.67
CA SER A 208 -2.24 -6.85 -30.81
C SER A 208 -1.58 -8.19 -31.12
N HIS A 209 -1.34 -9.01 -30.11
CA HIS A 209 -0.73 -10.34 -30.27
C HIS A 209 -1.72 -11.49 -30.10
N ARG A 210 -2.99 -11.18 -29.79
CA ARG A 210 -4.08 -12.14 -29.58
C ARG A 210 -3.71 -13.27 -28.61
N LYS A 211 -2.94 -12.93 -27.57
CA LYS A 211 -2.46 -13.90 -26.60
C LYS A 211 -2.35 -13.25 -25.21
N TRP A 212 -2.38 -14.10 -24.20
CA TRP A 212 -2.08 -13.73 -22.83
C TRP A 212 -0.58 -13.47 -22.69
N GLU A 213 -0.23 -12.30 -22.15
CA GLU A 213 1.16 -11.90 -21.92
C GLU A 213 1.31 -11.26 -20.54
N THR A 214 2.44 -11.54 -19.89
CA THR A 214 2.88 -10.89 -18.65
C THR A 214 3.82 -9.69 -18.92
N ARG A 215 4.14 -9.43 -20.20
CA ARG A 215 5.23 -8.54 -20.67
C ARG A 215 4.90 -7.05 -20.66
N ALA A 216 3.99 -6.63 -19.80
CA ALA A 216 3.75 -5.23 -19.50
C ALA A 216 3.82 -5.07 -17.98
N PRO A 217 4.69 -4.19 -17.46
CA PRO A 217 4.70 -3.88 -16.04
C PRO A 217 3.35 -3.30 -15.61
N MET A 218 2.76 -3.86 -14.56
CA MET A 218 1.68 -3.24 -13.82
C MET A 218 2.25 -2.05 -13.05
N THR A 219 1.70 -0.87 -13.31
CA THR A 219 2.18 0.41 -12.78
C THR A 219 1.36 0.95 -11.63
N VAL A 220 0.10 0.52 -11.52
CA VAL A 220 -0.85 0.97 -10.48
C VAL A 220 -1.70 -0.21 -10.05
N ILE A 221 -2.00 -0.30 -8.76
CA ILE A 221 -2.97 -1.22 -8.17
C ILE A 221 -3.92 -0.44 -7.24
N LEU A 222 -5.20 -0.39 -7.59
CA LEU A 222 -6.21 0.33 -6.80
C LEU A 222 -7.20 -0.64 -6.15
N PRO A 223 -7.49 -0.51 -4.85
CA PRO A 223 -8.54 -1.29 -4.22
C PRO A 223 -9.91 -0.86 -4.76
N TYR A 224 -10.78 -1.84 -5.06
CA TYR A 224 -12.12 -1.59 -5.56
C TYR A 224 -13.12 -2.54 -4.88
N ARG A 225 -14.29 -2.00 -4.50
CA ARG A 225 -15.37 -2.77 -3.88
C ARG A 225 -16.60 -2.72 -4.76
N GLU A 226 -17.18 -3.88 -5.01
CA GLU A 226 -18.40 -4.01 -5.81
C GLU A 226 -19.21 -5.22 -5.33
N ASN A 227 -20.51 -5.03 -5.10
CA ASN A 227 -21.43 -6.09 -4.69
C ASN A 227 -20.95 -6.91 -3.47
N GLY A 228 -20.29 -6.26 -2.51
CA GLY A 228 -19.77 -6.90 -1.29
C GLY A 228 -18.49 -7.72 -1.49
N LYS A 229 -17.90 -7.73 -2.69
CA LYS A 229 -16.62 -8.37 -3.00
C LYS A 229 -15.51 -7.34 -3.13
N SER A 230 -14.31 -7.74 -2.77
CA SER A 230 -13.11 -6.92 -2.86
C SER A 230 -12.23 -7.32 -4.03
N TYR A 231 -11.78 -6.31 -4.75
CA TYR A 231 -10.99 -6.41 -5.96
C TYR A 231 -9.76 -5.51 -5.88
N VAL A 232 -8.81 -5.78 -6.75
CA VAL A 232 -7.77 -4.84 -7.11
C VAL A 232 -7.82 -4.57 -8.62
N VAL A 233 -7.75 -3.30 -8.99
CA VAL A 233 -7.71 -2.86 -10.38
C VAL A 233 -6.27 -2.54 -10.73
N GLY A 234 -5.70 -3.32 -11.63
CA GLY A 234 -4.34 -3.15 -12.15
C GLY A 234 -4.33 -2.33 -13.44
N ALA A 235 -3.44 -1.34 -13.53
CA ALA A 235 -3.16 -0.60 -14.77
C ALA A 235 -1.76 -0.92 -15.30
N PHE A 236 -1.68 -1.28 -16.58
CA PHE A 236 -0.44 -1.71 -17.23
C PHE A 236 0.15 -0.62 -18.12
N ALA A 237 1.49 -0.62 -18.27
CA ALA A 237 2.23 0.40 -19.02
C ALA A 237 1.78 0.59 -20.49
N CYS A 238 1.22 -0.45 -21.13
CA CYS A 238 0.73 -0.41 -22.51
C CYS A 238 -0.81 -0.35 -22.63
N THR A 239 -1.48 -0.15 -21.48
CA THR A 239 -2.92 0.01 -21.19
C THR A 239 -3.88 -0.98 -21.85
N PRO A 240 -4.17 -2.08 -21.15
CA PRO A 240 -5.52 -2.28 -20.64
C PRO A 240 -5.60 -2.17 -19.10
N VAL A 241 -6.81 -1.94 -18.59
CA VAL A 241 -7.15 -1.95 -17.16
C VAL A 241 -7.80 -3.30 -16.84
N VAL A 242 -7.32 -4.00 -15.80
CA VAL A 242 -7.82 -5.33 -15.42
C VAL A 242 -8.28 -5.33 -13.97
N LYS A 243 -9.41 -5.97 -13.69
CA LYS A 243 -9.98 -6.12 -12.35
C LYS A 243 -9.77 -7.54 -11.86
N TYR A 244 -9.03 -7.69 -10.76
CA TYR A 244 -8.72 -8.97 -10.13
C TYR A 244 -9.55 -9.16 -8.86
N PRO A 245 -10.39 -10.20 -8.76
CA PRO A 245 -11.06 -10.56 -7.51
C PRO A 245 -10.03 -11.06 -6.48
N LEU A 246 -9.92 -10.40 -5.33
CA LEU A 246 -8.92 -10.78 -4.33
C LEU A 246 -9.17 -12.16 -3.73
N ASP A 247 -10.42 -12.59 -3.66
CA ASP A 247 -10.80 -13.87 -3.06
C ASP A 247 -10.68 -15.03 -4.05
N ASP A 248 -10.54 -14.74 -5.35
CA ASP A 248 -10.35 -15.72 -6.42
C ASP A 248 -8.95 -15.60 -7.07
N LEU A 249 -7.99 -14.91 -6.44
CA LEU A 249 -6.59 -14.84 -6.88
C LEU A 249 -5.94 -16.22 -6.72
N LEU A 250 -6.04 -17.05 -7.77
CA LEU A 250 -5.36 -18.34 -7.83
C LEU A 250 -3.89 -18.16 -8.25
N PRO A 251 -2.97 -19.05 -7.81
CA PRO A 251 -1.68 -19.20 -8.45
C PRO A 251 -1.86 -19.38 -9.96
N ASP A 252 -1.14 -18.60 -10.77
CA ASP A 252 -1.20 -18.61 -12.24
C ASP A 252 -2.59 -18.29 -12.86
N ALA A 253 -3.46 -17.58 -12.15
CA ALA A 253 -4.76 -17.17 -12.66
C ALA A 253 -4.64 -16.32 -13.96
N LYS A 254 -5.38 -16.71 -14.99
CA LYS A 254 -5.54 -15.98 -16.25
C LYS A 254 -6.83 -15.15 -16.18
N VAL A 255 -6.72 -13.81 -16.21
CA VAL A 255 -7.89 -12.91 -16.12
C VAL A 255 -7.86 -11.87 -17.22
#